data_AF-A0A1I3AU60-F1
#
_entry.id   AF-A0A1I3AU60-F1
#
_cell.length_a   1.000
_cell.length_b   1.000
_cell.length_c   1.000
_cell.angle_alpha   90.00
_cell.angle_beta   90.00
_cell.angle_gamma   90.00
#
_symmetry.space_group_name_H-M   'P 1'
#
loop_
_entity.id
_entity.type
_entity.pdbx_description
1 polymer ?
#
loop_
_entity_poly.entity_id
_entity_poly.type
_entity_poly.pdbx_seq_one_letter_code
_entity_poly.pdbx_strand_id
1 'polypeptide(L)'
;MNRFVGALTASGALWLAACSDAELTSLDQRLNALRDSPTGKVAPLPEPPEYHAVTYDQAGLRSPFLPERPEQESAAQGADLAPDLTRPREPLEAYSLDTLALVGTLFIDGTYSALVRDPEGEVHRVHVGDHLGTDFGRIVAIGATALQLIEIVTNGQRGWVERSQTLYLNNDEADQRQG
;
A
#
# COMPACT_ATOMS: atom_id res chain seq x y z
N MET A 1 -52.82 77.51 -61.70
CA MET A 1 -51.74 76.86 -60.91
C MET A 1 -51.77 75.33 -60.86
N ASN A 2 -52.81 74.63 -61.33
CA ASN A 2 -52.91 73.16 -61.13
C ASN A 2 -51.93 72.29 -61.95
N ARG A 3 -51.19 72.86 -62.92
CA ARG A 3 -50.18 72.11 -63.69
C ARG A 3 -48.86 71.88 -62.91
N PHE A 4 -48.56 72.73 -61.92
CA PHE A 4 -47.36 72.59 -61.08
C PHE A 4 -47.55 71.61 -59.92
N VAL A 5 -48.77 71.48 -59.38
CA VAL A 5 -49.07 70.54 -58.30
C VAL A 5 -48.94 69.08 -58.79
N GLY A 6 -49.38 68.79 -60.02
CA GLY A 6 -49.19 67.47 -60.63
C GLY A 6 -47.72 67.12 -60.91
N ALA A 7 -46.88 68.12 -61.23
CA ALA A 7 -45.45 67.91 -61.42
C ALA A 7 -44.70 67.69 -60.08
N LEU A 8 -45.15 68.35 -59.01
CA LEU A 8 -44.55 68.20 -57.67
C LEU A 8 -44.89 66.83 -57.04
N THR A 9 -46.11 66.33 -57.22
CA THR A 9 -46.51 64.98 -56.76
C THR A 9 -45.85 63.87 -57.57
N ALA A 10 -45.66 64.05 -58.87
CA ALA A 10 -44.92 63.09 -59.71
C ALA A 10 -43.43 63.02 -59.33
N SER A 11 -42.81 64.15 -58.99
CA SER A 11 -41.41 64.19 -58.53
C SER A 11 -41.27 63.45 -57.20
N GLY A 12 -42.17 63.69 -56.23
CA GLY A 12 -42.18 62.99 -54.94
C GLY A 12 -42.27 61.46 -55.07
N ALA A 13 -43.12 60.94 -55.95
CA ALA A 13 -43.23 59.49 -56.18
C ALA A 13 -41.94 58.86 -56.75
N LEU A 14 -41.15 59.62 -57.52
CA LEU A 14 -39.88 59.16 -58.08
C LEU A 14 -38.80 59.01 -57.01
N TRP A 15 -38.80 59.85 -55.98
CA TRP A 15 -37.86 59.76 -54.86
C TRP A 15 -38.14 58.56 -53.94
N LEU A 16 -39.38 58.08 -53.84
CA LEU A 16 -39.68 56.87 -53.05
C LEU A 16 -39.22 55.58 -53.74
N ALA A 17 -39.14 55.54 -55.07
CA ALA A 17 -38.64 54.36 -55.80
C ALA A 17 -37.12 54.18 -55.67
N ALA A 18 -36.37 55.26 -55.39
CA ALA A 18 -34.93 55.23 -55.17
C ALA A 18 -34.51 54.64 -53.81
N CYS A 19 -35.46 54.38 -52.90
CA CYS A 19 -35.22 53.69 -51.62
C CYS A 19 -35.54 52.18 -51.70
N SER A 20 -35.80 51.64 -52.90
CA SER A 20 -35.91 50.19 -53.10
C SER A 20 -34.51 49.59 -53.19
N ASP A 21 -34.13 48.83 -52.17
CA ASP A 21 -32.81 48.24 -52.03
C ASP A 21 -32.57 47.17 -53.11
N ALA A 22 -31.65 47.45 -54.04
CA ALA A 22 -31.43 46.67 -55.25
C ALA A 22 -30.75 45.32 -55.00
N GLU A 23 -30.13 45.13 -53.82
CA GLU A 23 -29.28 43.97 -53.55
C GLU A 23 -29.99 42.83 -52.79
N LEU A 24 -31.22 43.01 -52.33
CA LEU A 24 -31.95 41.99 -51.55
C LEU A 24 -32.09 40.66 -52.32
N THR A 25 -32.37 40.73 -53.63
CA THR A 25 -32.46 39.53 -54.49
C THR A 25 -31.13 38.78 -54.57
N SER A 26 -30.01 39.51 -54.59
CA SER A 26 -28.67 38.90 -54.64
C SER A 26 -28.29 38.24 -53.31
N LEU A 27 -28.72 38.83 -52.19
CA LEU A 27 -28.52 38.28 -50.84
C LEU A 27 -29.32 36.99 -50.65
N ASP A 28 -30.59 36.99 -51.08
CA ASP A 28 -31.46 35.80 -51.07
C ASP A 28 -30.88 34.69 -51.93
N GLN A 29 -30.39 35.02 -53.13
CA GLN A 29 -29.75 34.04 -54.02
C GLN A 29 -28.49 33.45 -53.38
N ARG A 30 -27.70 34.25 -52.65
CA ARG A 30 -26.51 33.79 -51.93
C ARG A 30 -26.85 32.93 -50.71
N LEU A 31 -27.89 33.30 -49.97
CA LEU A 31 -28.41 32.51 -48.84
C LEU A 31 -28.97 31.16 -49.30
N ASN A 32 -29.69 31.13 -50.42
CA ASN A 32 -30.19 29.89 -51.01
C ASN A 32 -29.02 29.01 -51.49
N ALA A 33 -28.02 29.58 -52.17
CA ALA A 33 -26.83 28.84 -52.59
C ALA A 33 -26.05 28.25 -51.39
N LEU A 34 -26.00 28.94 -50.25
CA LEU A 34 -25.39 28.44 -49.02
C LEU A 34 -26.21 27.33 -48.36
N ARG A 35 -27.54 27.42 -48.38
CA ARG A 35 -28.44 26.36 -47.87
C ARG A 35 -28.36 25.09 -48.71
N ASP A 36 -28.24 25.23 -50.02
CA ASP A 36 -28.17 24.12 -50.97
C ASP A 36 -26.77 23.50 -51.07
N SER A 37 -25.78 24.09 -50.40
CA SER A 37 -24.40 23.60 -50.36
C SER A 37 -23.97 23.24 -48.92
N PRO A 38 -24.58 22.20 -48.30
CA PRO A 38 -24.18 21.73 -46.98
C PRO A 38 -22.73 21.24 -47.04
N THR A 39 -21.81 22.07 -46.54
CA THR A 39 -20.40 21.75 -46.50
C THR A 39 -20.13 20.89 -45.27
N GLY A 40 -19.82 19.62 -45.48
CA GLY A 40 -19.30 18.75 -44.43
C GLY A 40 -19.71 17.31 -44.65
N LYS A 41 -18.77 16.48 -45.10
CA LYS A 41 -18.84 15.05 -44.78
C LYS A 41 -18.54 14.96 -43.29
N VAL A 42 -19.59 14.84 -42.48
CA VAL A 42 -19.43 14.51 -41.06
C VAL A 42 -18.73 13.16 -41.02
N ALA A 43 -17.55 13.11 -40.40
CA ALA A 43 -16.88 11.83 -40.20
C ALA A 43 -17.85 10.91 -39.44
N PRO A 44 -18.03 9.65 -39.89
CA PRO A 44 -18.87 8.72 -39.16
C PRO A 44 -18.38 8.61 -37.72
N LEU A 45 -19.31 8.38 -36.79
CA LEU A 45 -18.91 8.12 -35.41
C LEU A 45 -17.89 6.98 -35.40
N PRO A 46 -16.83 7.09 -34.59
CA PRO A 46 -15.90 5.98 -34.42
C PRO A 46 -16.66 4.77 -33.91
N GLU A 47 -16.23 3.58 -34.33
CA GLU A 47 -16.80 2.35 -33.82
C GLU A 47 -16.54 2.24 -32.30
N PRO A 48 -17.54 1.78 -31.53
CA PRO A 48 -17.33 1.55 -30.11
C PRO A 48 -16.27 0.45 -29.93
N PRO A 49 -15.35 0.59 -28.96
CA PRO A 49 -14.34 -0.43 -28.71
C PRO A 49 -15.02 -1.74 -28.31
N GLU A 50 -14.44 -2.87 -28.74
CA GLU A 50 -14.86 -4.17 -28.27
C GLU A 50 -14.52 -4.34 -26.79
N TYR A 51 -15.51 -4.73 -26.00
CA TYR A 51 -15.30 -5.09 -24.61
C TYR A 51 -14.72 -6.51 -24.54
N HIS A 52 -13.45 -6.61 -24.17
CA HIS A 52 -12.83 -7.89 -23.82
C HIS A 52 -12.95 -8.12 -22.31
N ALA A 53 -13.77 -9.09 -21.92
CA ALA A 53 -13.84 -9.53 -20.54
C ALA A 53 -12.53 -10.22 -20.16
N VAL A 54 -11.79 -9.65 -19.20
CA VAL A 54 -10.64 -10.31 -18.61
C VAL A 54 -11.15 -11.36 -17.62
N THR A 55 -10.77 -12.61 -17.83
CA THR A 55 -11.07 -13.69 -16.90
C THR A 55 -10.13 -13.61 -15.72
N TYR A 56 -10.68 -13.58 -14.50
CA TYR A 56 -9.89 -13.62 -13.28
C TYR A 56 -9.65 -15.08 -12.89
N ASP A 57 -8.44 -15.59 -13.17
CA ASP A 57 -8.03 -16.98 -12.89
C ASP A 57 -7.59 -17.21 -11.43
N GLN A 58 -7.36 -16.13 -10.68
CA GLN A 58 -6.85 -16.20 -9.32
C GLN A 58 -7.92 -16.38 -8.24
N ALA A 59 -9.17 -16.67 -8.62
CA ALA A 59 -10.25 -16.95 -7.65
C ALA A 59 -9.98 -18.22 -6.81
N GLY A 60 -9.18 -19.15 -7.34
CA GLY A 60 -8.76 -20.37 -6.63
C GLY A 60 -7.47 -20.23 -5.83
N LEU A 61 -6.76 -19.10 -5.94
CA LEU A 61 -5.55 -18.86 -5.17
C LEU A 61 -5.87 -18.42 -3.74
N ARG A 62 -4.90 -18.63 -2.85
CA ARG A 62 -4.96 -18.11 -1.48
C ARG A 62 -5.17 -16.60 -1.51
N SER A 63 -6.09 -16.11 -0.69
CA SER A 63 -6.35 -14.67 -0.57
C SER A 63 -5.06 -13.92 -0.17
N PRO A 64 -4.65 -12.88 -0.93
CA PRO A 64 -3.49 -12.05 -0.60
C PRO A 64 -3.72 -11.16 0.64
N PHE A 65 -4.95 -11.11 1.14
CA PHE A 65 -5.33 -10.37 2.35
C PHE A 65 -5.35 -11.25 3.61
N LEU A 66 -5.08 -12.55 3.47
CA LEU A 66 -4.81 -13.39 4.63
C LEU A 66 -3.35 -13.18 5.05
N PRO A 67 -3.07 -12.87 6.33
CA PRO A 67 -1.70 -12.77 6.82
C PRO A 67 -0.95 -14.06 6.45
N GLU A 68 0.29 -13.94 5.98
CA GLU A 68 1.16 -15.10 5.86
C GLU A 68 1.15 -15.82 7.21
N ARG A 69 0.77 -17.09 7.19
CA ARG A 69 0.98 -17.92 8.38
C ARG A 69 2.50 -17.89 8.55
N PRO A 70 3.05 -17.46 9.71
CA PRO A 70 4.48 -17.62 9.94
C PRO A 70 4.79 -19.06 9.57
N GLU A 71 5.82 -19.24 8.73
CA GLU A 71 6.21 -20.55 8.24
C GLU A 71 6.06 -21.53 9.40
N GLN A 72 5.22 -22.56 9.23
CA GLN A 72 5.31 -23.69 10.15
C GLN A 72 6.69 -24.26 9.88
N GLU A 73 7.70 -23.72 10.58
CA GLU A 73 8.96 -24.37 10.80
C GLU A 73 8.60 -25.82 11.07
N SER A 74 9.19 -26.70 10.28
CA SER A 74 8.95 -28.12 10.38
C SER A 74 9.31 -28.54 11.79
N ALA A 75 8.31 -28.50 12.67
CA ALA A 75 8.48 -28.85 14.06
C ALA A 75 8.95 -30.28 14.06
N ALA A 76 10.24 -30.48 14.32
CA ALA A 76 10.71 -31.78 14.75
C ALA A 76 9.82 -32.13 15.94
N GLN A 77 9.08 -33.23 15.83
CA GLN A 77 8.21 -33.73 16.88
C GLN A 77 8.79 -35.07 17.30
N GLY A 78 9.31 -35.14 18.51
CA GLY A 78 9.97 -36.34 19.00
C GLY A 78 10.17 -36.32 20.51
N ALA A 79 10.12 -37.51 21.11
CA ALA A 79 10.48 -37.69 22.53
C ALA A 79 11.96 -37.35 22.82
N ASP A 80 12.79 -37.27 21.78
CA ASP A 80 14.22 -36.91 21.84
C ASP A 80 14.48 -35.39 21.93
N LEU A 81 13.43 -34.58 21.90
CA LEU A 81 13.51 -33.11 22.01
C LEU A 81 13.31 -32.61 23.45
N ALA A 82 13.45 -33.50 24.43
CA ALA A 82 13.34 -33.12 25.83
C ALA A 82 14.45 -32.11 26.20
N PRO A 83 14.13 -31.05 26.95
CA PRO A 83 15.15 -30.13 27.42
C PRO A 83 16.11 -30.84 28.38
N ASP A 84 17.39 -30.47 28.33
CA ASP A 84 18.39 -30.97 29.27
C ASP A 84 18.12 -30.39 30.66
N LEU A 85 17.57 -31.21 31.55
CA LEU A 85 17.28 -30.83 32.94
C LEU A 85 18.48 -31.04 33.88
N THR A 86 19.58 -31.61 33.39
CA THR A 86 20.75 -31.93 34.21
C THR A 86 21.75 -30.78 34.27
N ARG A 87 21.68 -29.84 33.31
CA ARG A 87 22.52 -28.65 33.30
C ARG A 87 22.12 -27.66 34.41
N PRO A 88 23.08 -26.89 34.95
CA PRO A 88 22.77 -25.71 35.74
C PRO A 88 21.95 -24.72 34.92
N ARG A 89 20.91 -24.14 35.54
CA ARG A 89 20.12 -23.08 34.91
C ARG A 89 20.86 -21.75 34.97
N GLU A 90 20.71 -20.97 33.92
CA GLU A 90 21.19 -19.60 33.82
C GLU A 90 20.20 -18.63 34.51
N PRO A 91 20.66 -17.44 34.94
CA PRO A 91 19.81 -16.49 35.68
C PRO A 91 18.52 -16.12 34.93
N LEU A 92 18.62 -15.89 33.62
CA LEU A 92 17.49 -15.47 32.78
C LEU A 92 16.43 -16.55 32.55
N GLU A 93 16.69 -17.80 32.93
CA GLU A 93 15.70 -18.87 32.86
C GLU A 93 14.71 -18.85 34.02
N ALA A 94 14.93 -18.01 35.02
CA ALA A 94 13.98 -17.78 36.10
C ALA A 94 12.73 -17.02 35.63
N TYR A 95 12.79 -16.39 34.46
CA TYR A 95 11.79 -15.46 33.95
C TYR A 95 11.13 -15.97 32.69
N SER A 96 9.89 -15.57 32.46
CA SER A 96 9.20 -15.84 31.19
C SER A 96 9.77 -14.95 30.08
N LEU A 97 9.80 -15.45 28.84
CA LEU A 97 10.42 -14.74 27.72
C LEU A 97 9.77 -13.36 27.47
N ASP A 98 8.47 -13.23 27.69
CA ASP A 98 7.69 -12.00 27.53
C ASP A 98 8.05 -10.89 28.54
N THR A 99 8.64 -11.25 29.68
CA THR A 99 9.11 -10.29 30.68
C THR A 99 10.53 -9.81 30.45
N LEU A 100 11.27 -10.45 29.54
CA LEU A 100 12.64 -10.10 29.20
C LEU A 100 12.66 -9.08 28.06
N ALA A 101 13.55 -8.10 28.16
CA ALA A 101 13.70 -7.06 27.13
C ALA A 101 15.13 -7.06 26.56
N LEU A 102 15.26 -7.14 25.25
CA LEU A 102 16.53 -6.85 24.58
C LEU A 102 16.76 -5.34 24.61
N VAL A 103 17.76 -4.88 25.38
CA VAL A 103 18.05 -3.45 25.57
C VAL A 103 19.30 -2.98 24.82
N GLY A 104 20.07 -3.91 24.25
CA GLY A 104 21.23 -3.56 23.45
C GLY A 104 21.90 -4.77 22.83
N THR A 105 22.77 -4.49 21.86
CA THR A 105 23.67 -5.49 21.27
C THR A 105 25.08 -4.89 21.24
N LEU A 106 26.07 -5.73 21.47
CA LEU A 106 27.49 -5.36 21.46
C LEU A 106 28.19 -6.17 20.39
N PHE A 107 28.96 -5.51 19.53
CA PHE A 107 29.81 -6.15 18.54
C PHE A 107 31.27 -5.94 18.91
N ILE A 108 31.94 -7.01 19.33
CA ILE A 108 33.33 -6.97 19.79
C ILE A 108 34.06 -8.13 19.12
N ASP A 109 35.25 -7.86 18.57
CA ASP A 109 36.12 -8.87 17.94
C ASP A 109 35.41 -9.76 16.90
N GLY A 110 34.51 -9.15 16.11
CA GLY A 110 33.77 -9.87 15.07
C GLY A 110 32.57 -10.68 15.57
N THR A 111 32.24 -10.61 16.86
CA THR A 111 31.17 -11.40 17.49
C THR A 111 30.12 -10.52 18.13
N TYR A 112 28.84 -10.85 17.89
CA TYR A 112 27.72 -10.21 18.57
C TYR A 112 27.45 -10.86 19.93
N SER A 113 27.12 -10.02 20.92
CA SER A 113 26.52 -10.40 22.19
C SER A 113 25.33 -9.48 22.46
N ALA A 114 24.35 -9.94 23.23
CA ALA A 114 23.14 -9.19 23.54
C ALA A 114 23.13 -8.77 25.00
N LEU A 115 22.43 -7.67 25.28
CA LEU A 115 22.15 -7.17 26.62
C LEU A 115 20.65 -7.33 26.86
N VAL A 116 20.29 -8.23 27.77
CA VAL A 116 18.90 -8.55 28.10
C VAL A 116 18.61 -8.07 29.52
N ARG A 117 17.56 -7.28 29.67
CA ARG A 117 17.06 -6.81 30.96
C ARG A 117 15.99 -7.76 31.48
N ASP A 118 16.11 -8.14 32.74
CA ASP A 118 15.13 -8.94 33.47
C ASP A 118 14.02 -8.05 34.10
N PRO A 119 12.92 -8.61 34.63
CA PRO A 119 11.84 -7.80 35.20
C PRO A 119 12.24 -7.06 36.50
N GLU A 120 13.33 -7.46 37.16
CA GLU A 120 13.93 -6.76 38.28
C GLU A 120 14.79 -5.56 37.85
N GLY A 121 15.09 -5.45 36.56
CA GLY A 121 15.84 -4.36 35.95
C GLY A 121 17.34 -4.61 35.85
N GLU A 122 17.83 -5.80 36.20
CA GLU A 122 19.23 -6.18 36.00
C GLU A 122 19.50 -6.49 34.52
N VAL A 123 20.66 -6.06 34.03
CA VAL A 123 21.06 -6.27 32.63
C VAL A 123 22.11 -7.36 32.55
N HIS A 124 21.76 -8.43 31.86
CA HIS A 124 22.59 -9.62 31.66
C HIS A 124 23.16 -9.61 30.24
N ARG A 125 24.45 -9.92 30.11
CA ARG A 125 25.10 -10.08 28.82
C ARG A 125 25.07 -11.55 28.40
N VAL A 126 24.53 -11.82 27.22
CA VAL A 126 24.35 -13.18 26.68
C VAL A 126 24.98 -13.34 25.30
N HIS A 127 25.30 -14.58 24.95
CA HIS A 127 25.96 -15.01 23.72
C HIS A 127 25.15 -16.10 23.01
N VAL A 128 25.51 -16.39 21.76
CA VAL A 128 24.93 -17.53 21.04
C VAL A 128 25.23 -18.81 21.81
N GLY A 129 24.18 -19.60 22.08
CA GLY A 129 24.24 -20.83 22.88
C GLY A 129 23.76 -20.69 24.32
N ASP A 130 23.71 -19.46 24.87
CA ASP A 130 23.17 -19.20 26.22
C ASP A 130 21.65 -19.42 26.24
N HIS A 131 21.08 -19.57 27.44
CA HIS A 131 19.68 -19.92 27.66
C HIS A 131 18.92 -18.84 28.44
N LEU A 132 17.69 -18.60 28.02
CA LEU A 132 16.79 -17.65 28.67
C LEU A 132 15.33 -18.09 28.52
N GLY A 133 14.47 -17.56 29.38
CA GLY A 133 13.06 -17.95 29.39
C GLY A 133 12.81 -19.24 30.18
N THR A 134 11.59 -19.38 30.68
CA THR A 134 11.13 -20.60 31.36
C THR A 134 11.01 -21.80 30.42
N ASP A 135 10.87 -21.57 29.12
CA ASP A 135 10.67 -22.58 28.08
C ASP A 135 12.00 -23.03 27.44
N PHE A 136 13.11 -22.98 28.19
CA PHE A 136 14.44 -23.45 27.76
C PHE A 136 14.94 -22.82 26.45
N GLY A 137 14.68 -21.53 26.27
CA GLY A 137 15.02 -20.79 25.07
C GLY A 137 16.52 -20.70 24.84
N ARG A 138 17.05 -21.41 23.84
CA ARG A 138 18.48 -21.37 23.47
C ARG A 138 18.72 -20.35 22.37
N ILE A 139 19.65 -19.42 22.59
CA ILE A 139 20.01 -18.41 21.59
C ILE A 139 20.70 -19.08 20.41
N VAL A 140 20.18 -18.85 19.19
CA VAL A 140 20.76 -19.39 17.95
C VAL A 140 21.45 -18.31 17.11
N ALA A 141 21.04 -17.05 17.23
CA ALA A 141 21.67 -15.94 16.54
C ALA A 141 21.47 -14.61 17.29
N ILE A 142 22.47 -13.73 17.19
CA ILE A 142 22.40 -12.35 17.69
C ILE A 142 22.79 -11.43 16.53
N GLY A 143 21.93 -10.49 16.22
CA GLY A 143 22.15 -9.46 15.20
C GLY A 143 22.28 -8.07 15.80
N ALA A 144 22.21 -7.04 14.95
CA ALA A 144 22.30 -5.65 15.40
C ALA A 144 21.07 -5.18 16.20
N THR A 145 19.88 -5.61 15.78
CA THR A 145 18.59 -5.11 16.32
C THR A 145 17.68 -6.22 16.85
N ALA A 146 18.14 -7.47 16.84
CA ALA A 146 17.35 -8.62 17.25
C ALA A 146 18.22 -9.77 17.76
N LEU A 147 17.62 -10.59 18.61
CA LEU A 147 18.14 -11.87 19.09
C LEU A 147 17.13 -12.96 18.73
N GLN A 148 17.61 -14.05 18.15
CA GLN A 148 16.79 -15.22 17.77
C GLN A 148 17.11 -16.39 18.70
N LEU A 149 16.07 -17.10 19.14
CA LEU A 149 16.19 -18.26 20.01
C LEU A 149 15.17 -19.35 19.63
N ILE A 150 15.45 -20.57 20.08
CA ILE A 150 14.54 -21.71 19.95
C ILE A 150 14.16 -22.16 21.36
N GLU A 151 12.86 -22.16 21.65
CA GLU A 151 12.28 -22.66 22.89
C GLU A 151 11.78 -24.09 22.73
N ILE A 152 11.74 -24.82 23.84
CA ILE A 152 11.22 -26.19 23.91
C ILE A 152 9.98 -26.19 24.80
N VAL A 153 8.81 -26.30 24.18
CA VAL A 153 7.51 -26.21 24.85
C VAL A 153 6.82 -27.57 24.88
N THR A 154 6.03 -27.85 25.92
CA THR A 154 5.20 -29.06 25.98
C THR A 154 3.99 -28.95 25.05
N ASN A 155 3.71 -30.01 24.28
CA ASN A 155 2.55 -30.07 23.37
C ASN A 155 1.24 -30.55 24.05
N GLY A 156 1.24 -30.73 25.38
CA GLY A 156 0.08 -31.19 26.16
C GLY A 156 -0.19 -32.70 26.08
N GLN A 157 0.39 -33.44 25.14
CA GLN A 157 0.22 -34.89 24.95
C GLN A 157 1.48 -35.70 25.34
N ARG A 158 2.31 -35.16 26.24
CA ARG A 158 3.63 -35.69 26.66
C ARG A 158 4.72 -35.65 25.58
N GLY A 159 4.59 -34.78 24.58
CA GLY A 159 5.66 -34.49 23.62
C GLY A 159 6.21 -33.07 23.80
N TRP A 160 7.38 -32.84 23.23
CA TRP A 160 8.02 -31.54 23.15
C TRP A 160 7.93 -31.01 21.72
N VAL A 161 7.87 -29.69 21.59
CA VAL A 161 7.87 -28.98 20.31
C VAL A 161 8.84 -27.81 20.40
N GLU A 162 9.62 -27.62 19.34
CA GLU A 162 10.46 -26.44 19.20
C GLU A 162 9.63 -25.25 18.70
N ARG A 163 9.88 -24.07 19.26
CA ARG A 163 9.27 -22.80 18.86
C ARG A 163 10.37 -21.76 18.66
N SER A 164 10.55 -21.29 17.43
CA SER A 164 11.42 -20.15 17.15
C SER A 164 10.78 -18.85 17.65
N GLN A 165 11.56 -18.04 18.36
CA GLN A 165 11.17 -16.73 18.85
C GLN A 165 12.25 -15.70 18.53
N THR A 166 11.85 -14.44 18.40
CA THR A 166 12.76 -13.32 18.17
C THR A 166 12.44 -12.20 19.16
N LEU A 167 13.45 -11.79 19.93
CA LEU A 167 13.41 -10.57 20.74
C LEU A 167 13.99 -9.41 19.92
N TYR A 168 13.19 -8.37 19.73
CA TYR A 168 13.61 -7.15 19.06
C TYR A 168 14.15 -6.14 20.06
N LEU A 169 15.10 -5.32 19.63
CA LEU A 169 15.67 -4.26 20.43
C LEU A 169 14.57 -3.29 20.85
N ASN A 170 14.39 -3.12 22.16
CA ASN A 170 13.42 -2.18 22.70
C ASN A 170 13.96 -0.75 22.53
N ASN A 171 13.30 0.04 21.67
CA ASN A 171 13.69 1.41 21.36
C ASN A 171 12.95 2.47 22.23
N ASP A 172 12.17 2.05 23.22
CA ASP A 172 11.28 2.94 23.99
C ASP A 172 12.03 3.98 24.88
N GLU A 173 13.34 3.79 25.11
CA GLU A 173 14.15 4.70 25.94
C GLU A 173 14.73 5.91 25.18
N ALA A 174 14.72 5.90 23.84
CA ALA A 174 15.24 7.02 23.04
C ALA A 174 14.29 8.23 23.02
N ASP A 175 12.98 8.00 23.17
CA ASP A 175 11.95 9.03 23.03
C ASP A 175 11.70 9.83 24.33
N GLN A 176 12.03 9.27 25.49
CA GLN A 176 11.72 9.88 26.80
C GLN A 176 12.74 10.92 27.28
N ARG A 177 13.86 11.12 26.57
CA ARG A 177 14.90 12.10 26.93
C ARG A 177 14.75 13.47 26.24
N GLN A 178 13.69 13.69 25.47
CA GLN A 178 13.45 14.94 24.73
C GLN A 178 12.18 15.70 25.17
N GLY A 179 11.62 15.38 26.33
CA GLY A 179 10.49 16.11 26.96
C GLY A 179 10.92 17.13 28.00
#